data_AF-W8WWD0-F1
#
_entry.id   AF-W8WWD0-F1
#
_cell.length_a   1.000
_cell.length_b   1.000
_cell.length_c   1.000
_cell.angle_alpha   90.00
_cell.angle_beta   90.00
_cell.angle_gamma   90.00
#
_symmetry.space_group_name_H-M   'P 1'
#
loop_
_entity.id
_entity.type
_entity.pdbx_description
1 polymer ?
#
loop_
_entity_poly.entity_id
_entity_poly.type
_entity_poly.pdbx_seq_one_letter_code
_entity_poly.pdbx_strand_id
1 'polypeptide(L)'
;MTSAARILDDLRQAGIEPEVLDGNRLAVPAGVLSDDMRHAIRTHKAELIELLLADHAALAARYYLHHFSCATCIAAGQNPHLARCAVGLPLWRVFQSGMRANKQHVQSA
;
A
#
# COMPACT_ATOMS: atom_id res chain seq x y z
N MET A 1 10.65 21.71 -10.99
CA MET A 1 9.69 21.47 -9.88
C MET A 1 9.57 19.96 -9.73
N THR A 2 9.91 19.40 -8.58
CA THR A 2 9.73 17.97 -8.31
C THR A 2 8.27 17.74 -7.92
N SER A 3 7.59 16.76 -8.52
CA SER A 3 6.21 16.42 -8.19
C SER A 3 6.16 15.29 -7.15
N ALA A 4 5.03 15.14 -6.46
CA ALA A 4 4.79 14.03 -5.54
C ALA A 4 4.98 12.65 -6.19
N ALA A 5 4.48 12.48 -7.42
CA ALA A 5 4.64 11.24 -8.18
C ALA A 5 6.11 10.91 -8.43
N ARG A 6 6.93 11.92 -8.80
CA ARG A 6 8.36 11.72 -9.04
C ARG A 6 9.11 11.39 -7.74
N ILE A 7 8.74 12.03 -6.62
CA ILE A 7 9.30 11.71 -5.30
C ILE A 7 9.00 10.25 -4.93
N LEU A 8 7.76 9.79 -5.16
CA LEU A 8 7.37 8.42 -4.88
C LEU A 8 8.14 7.41 -5.74
N ASP A 9 8.33 7.69 -7.02
CA ASP A 9 9.14 6.86 -7.92
C ASP A 9 10.62 6.81 -7.50
N ASP A 10 11.20 7.96 -7.16
CA ASP A 10 12.60 8.06 -6.70
C ASP A 10 12.81 7.28 -5.39
N LEU A 11 11.85 7.35 -4.45
CA LEU A 11 11.88 6.57 -3.21
C LEU A 11 11.84 5.06 -3.49
N ARG A 12 10.92 4.61 -4.34
CA ARG A 12 10.80 3.19 -4.73
C ARG A 12 12.04 2.68 -5.44
N GLN A 13 12.63 3.48 -6.34
CA GLN A 13 13.89 3.14 -7.02
C GLN A 13 15.06 3.02 -6.04
N ALA A 14 15.06 3.81 -4.96
CA ALA A 14 16.01 3.69 -3.86
C ALA A 14 15.72 2.50 -2.92
N GLY A 15 14.70 1.68 -3.21
CA GLY A 15 14.27 0.56 -2.37
C GLY A 15 13.54 0.99 -1.09
N ILE A 16 13.07 2.23 -1.05
CA ILE A 16 12.34 2.81 0.08
C ILE A 16 10.85 2.73 -0.27
N GLU A 17 10.14 1.85 0.42
CA GLU A 17 8.68 1.73 0.28
C GLU A 17 7.98 2.62 1.31
N PRO A 18 7.35 3.74 0.90
CA PRO A 18 6.63 4.61 1.81
C PRO A 18 5.26 3.99 2.13
N GLU A 19 4.85 4.06 3.39
CA GLU A 19 3.57 3.52 3.84
C GLU A 19 2.68 4.62 4.41
N VAL A 20 1.38 4.57 4.11
CA VAL A 20 0.39 5.39 4.81
C VAL A 20 -0.05 4.65 6.07
N LEU A 21 0.43 5.14 7.21
CA LEU A 21 -0.12 4.83 8.51
C LEU A 21 -1.33 5.72 8.75
N ASP A 22 -2.29 5.18 9.47
CA ASP A 22 -3.36 6.00 10.01
C ASP A 22 -4.11 6.85 8.96
N GLY A 23 -4.18 6.40 7.70
CA GLY A 23 -4.83 7.13 6.59
C GLY A 23 -4.29 8.54 6.26
N ASN A 24 -3.37 9.09 7.06
CA ASN A 24 -2.95 10.49 7.01
C ASN A 24 -1.48 10.71 7.47
N ARG A 25 -0.79 9.65 7.89
CA ARG A 25 0.61 9.72 8.32
C ARG A 25 1.46 8.92 7.37
N LEU A 26 2.48 9.56 6.80
CA LEU A 26 3.43 8.89 5.95
C LEU A 26 4.56 8.34 6.82
N ALA A 27 4.74 7.02 6.82
CA ALA A 27 5.91 6.35 7.34
C ALA A 27 6.92 6.12 6.23
N VAL A 28 8.14 6.55 6.49
CA VAL A 28 9.28 6.33 5.61
C VAL A 28 10.46 5.92 6.51
N PRO A 29 11.18 4.84 6.20
CA PRO A 29 12.35 4.44 6.96
C PRO A 29 13.34 5.60 7.14
N ALA A 30 13.58 6.03 8.38
CA ALA A 30 14.31 7.28 8.65
C ALA A 30 15.81 7.21 8.33
N GLY A 31 16.41 6.01 8.41
CA GLY A 31 17.86 5.80 8.29
C GLY A 31 18.43 5.95 6.87
N VAL A 32 17.58 6.17 5.87
CA VAL A 32 17.94 6.18 4.44
C VAL A 32 17.63 7.51 3.74
N LEU A 33 17.04 8.47 4.45
CA LEU A 33 16.65 9.76 3.86
C LEU A 33 17.77 10.79 3.98
N SER A 34 18.04 11.53 2.90
CA SER A 34 18.80 12.79 2.96
C SER A 34 17.93 13.95 3.46
N ASP A 35 18.53 15.08 3.80
CA ASP A 35 17.79 16.28 4.24
C ASP A 35 16.92 16.86 3.13
N ASP A 36 17.39 16.79 1.89
CA ASP A 36 16.61 17.21 0.71
C ASP A 36 15.41 16.29 0.49
N MET A 37 15.57 14.97 0.63
CA MET A 37 14.46 14.02 0.57
C MET A 37 13.44 14.29 1.69
N ARG A 38 13.93 14.55 2.91
CA ARG A 38 13.07 14.93 4.04
C ARG A 38 12.29 16.21 3.75
N HIS A 39 12.92 17.21 3.14
CA HIS A 39 12.23 18.45 2.78
C HIS A 39 11.18 18.20 1.69
N ALA A 40 11.53 17.50 0.60
CA ALA A 40 10.62 17.18 -0.48
C ALA A 40 9.39 16.37 -0.01
N ILE A 41 9.60 15.35 0.84
CA ILE A 41 8.52 14.56 1.45
C ILE A 41 7.59 15.44 2.28
N ARG A 42 8.12 16.36 3.08
CA ARG A 42 7.28 17.27 3.89
C ARG A 42 6.47 18.21 3.02
N THR A 43 7.07 18.76 1.96
CA THR A 43 6.41 19.70 1.04
C THR A 43 5.26 19.04 0.28
N HIS A 44 5.41 17.78 -0.14
CA HIS A 44 4.41 17.06 -0.94
C HIS A 44 3.62 15.99 -0.16
N LYS A 45 3.62 16.07 1.18
CA LYS A 45 3.08 15.01 2.04
C LYS A 45 1.64 14.60 1.70
N ALA A 46 0.75 15.57 1.47
CA ALA A 46 -0.66 15.30 1.21
C ALA A 46 -0.85 14.55 -0.12
N GLU A 47 -0.22 15.05 -1.19
CA GLU A 47 -0.23 14.41 -2.50
C GLU A 47 0.38 12.99 -2.46
N LEU A 48 1.45 12.79 -1.70
CA LEU A 48 2.05 11.46 -1.51
C LEU A 48 1.09 10.48 -0.83
N ILE A 49 0.35 10.93 0.18
CA ILE A 49 -0.67 10.11 0.85
C ILE A 49 -1.79 9.75 -0.13
N GLU A 50 -2.28 10.72 -0.92
CA GLU A 50 -3.33 10.48 -1.91
C GLU A 50 -2.90 9.44 -2.96
N LEU A 51 -1.68 9.55 -3.48
CA LEU A 51 -1.13 8.58 -4.44
C LEU A 51 -1.04 7.18 -3.84
N LEU A 52 -0.55 7.04 -2.62
CA LEU A 52 -0.45 5.74 -1.94
C LEU A 52 -1.83 5.13 -1.64
N LEU A 53 -2.81 5.96 -1.24
CA LEU A 53 -4.19 5.51 -1.05
C LEU A 53 -4.83 5.06 -2.37
N ALA A 54 -4.56 5.77 -3.47
CA ALA A 54 -5.01 5.37 -4.80
C ALA A 54 -4.40 4.04 -5.25
N ASP A 55 -3.10 3.83 -5.01
CA ASP A 55 -2.42 2.55 -5.28
C ASP A 55 -3.06 1.40 -4.47
N HIS A 56 -3.34 1.63 -3.18
CA HIS A 56 -4.02 0.64 -2.34
C HIS A 56 -5.42 0.30 -2.88
N ALA A 57 -6.18 1.30 -3.32
CA ALA A 57 -7.51 1.10 -3.91
C ALA A 57 -7.45 0.28 -5.22
N ALA A 58 -6.47 0.58 -6.08
CA ALA A 58 -6.27 -0.16 -7.32
C ALA A 58 -5.91 -1.64 -7.07
N LEU A 59 -5.05 -1.91 -6.08
CA LEU A 59 -4.67 -3.26 -5.68
C LEU A 59 -5.86 -4.04 -5.09
N ALA A 60 -6.68 -3.38 -4.26
CA ALA A 60 -7.92 -3.94 -3.75
C ALA A 60 -8.89 -4.31 -4.87
N ALA A 61 -9.10 -3.40 -5.83
CA ALA A 61 -9.97 -3.67 -6.99
C ALA A 61 -9.48 -4.89 -7.80
N ARG A 62 -8.17 -4.99 -8.05
CA ARG A 62 -7.59 -6.14 -8.77
C ARG A 62 -7.75 -7.44 -8.00
N TYR A 63 -7.56 -7.42 -6.68
CA TYR A 63 -7.81 -8.59 -5.84
C TYR A 63 -9.29 -8.99 -5.87
N TYR A 64 -10.23 -8.05 -5.70
CA TYR A 64 -11.66 -8.35 -5.71
C TYR A 64 -12.12 -8.95 -7.04
N LEU A 65 -11.71 -8.38 -8.17
CA LEU A 65 -12.05 -8.91 -9.49
C LEU A 65 -11.64 -10.39 -9.63
N HIS A 66 -10.44 -10.75 -9.18
CA HIS A 66 -9.98 -12.14 -9.21
C HIS A 66 -10.68 -13.01 -8.16
N HIS A 67 -10.85 -12.48 -6.95
CA HIS A 67 -11.44 -13.20 -5.82
C HIS A 67 -12.84 -13.71 -6.14
N PHE A 68 -13.70 -12.86 -6.71
CA PHE A 68 -15.08 -13.21 -7.03
C PHE A 68 -15.21 -14.05 -8.31
N SER A 69 -14.20 -14.08 -9.17
CA SER A 69 -14.20 -14.88 -10.40
C SER A 69 -13.50 -16.23 -10.27
N CYS A 70 -12.75 -16.48 -9.20
CA CYS A 70 -12.00 -17.72 -8.99
C CYS A 70 -12.61 -18.58 -7.87
N ALA A 71 -13.13 -19.77 -8.23
CA ALA A 71 -13.73 -20.73 -7.30
C ALA A 71 -12.81 -21.09 -6.11
N THR A 72 -11.51 -21.20 -6.33
CA THR A 72 -10.54 -21.45 -5.25
C THR A 72 -10.42 -20.26 -4.30
N CYS A 73 -10.37 -19.04 -4.84
CA CYS A 73 -10.19 -17.84 -4.03
C CYS A 73 -11.44 -17.44 -3.26
N ILE A 74 -12.64 -17.61 -3.84
CA ILE A 74 -13.92 -17.37 -3.16
C ILE A 74 -14.11 -18.37 -2.00
N ALA A 75 -13.81 -19.65 -2.22
CA ALA A 75 -13.83 -20.67 -1.16
C ALA A 75 -12.85 -20.33 -0.03
N ALA A 76 -11.62 -19.92 -0.38
CA ALA A 76 -10.63 -19.45 0.60
C ALA A 76 -11.02 -18.14 1.32
N GLY A 77 -11.94 -17.35 0.76
CA GLY A 77 -12.54 -16.20 1.45
C GLY A 77 -13.51 -16.60 2.56
N GLN A 78 -14.19 -17.73 2.39
CA GLN A 78 -15.16 -18.27 3.34
C GLN A 78 -14.52 -19.14 4.41
N ASN A 79 -13.37 -19.78 4.10
CA ASN A 79 -12.62 -20.61 5.02
C ASN A 79 -11.11 -20.29 4.93
N PRO A 80 -10.51 -19.68 5.98
CA PRO A 80 -9.10 -19.26 5.97
C PRO A 80 -8.10 -20.43 5.97
N HIS A 81 -8.55 -21.67 6.18
CA HIS A 81 -7.70 -22.86 6.11
C HIS A 81 -7.51 -23.35 4.66
N LEU A 82 -8.27 -22.83 3.70
CA LEU A 82 -8.11 -23.19 2.29
C LEU A 82 -7.06 -22.32 1.60
N ALA A 83 -6.28 -22.94 0.71
CA ALA A 83 -5.29 -22.24 -0.07
C ALA A 83 -5.94 -21.35 -1.14
N ARG A 84 -5.32 -20.20 -1.40
CA ARG A 84 -5.62 -19.38 -2.59
C ARG A 84 -4.86 -19.94 -3.79
N CYS A 85 -5.37 -19.71 -5.00
CA CYS A 85 -4.68 -20.14 -6.22
C CYS A 85 -3.37 -19.35 -6.43
N ALA A 86 -2.54 -19.79 -7.37
CA ALA A 86 -1.23 -19.19 -7.65
C ALA A 86 -1.30 -17.70 -8.04
N VAL A 87 -2.38 -17.26 -8.68
CA VAL A 87 -2.61 -15.85 -9.04
C VAL A 87 -3.19 -15.05 -7.87
N GLY A 88 -4.15 -15.63 -7.15
CA GLY A 88 -4.84 -14.96 -6.05
C GLY A 88 -3.99 -14.79 -4.80
N LEU A 89 -3.04 -15.69 -4.53
CA LEU A 89 -2.15 -15.62 -3.37
C LEU A 89 -1.27 -14.35 -3.35
N PRO A 90 -0.53 -13.98 -4.42
CA PRO A 90 0.25 -12.75 -4.43
C PRO A 90 -0.65 -11.50 -4.35
N LEU A 91 -1.80 -11.47 -5.05
CA LEU A 91 -2.76 -10.36 -4.95
C LEU A 91 -3.28 -10.19 -3.52
N TRP A 92 -3.60 -11.30 -2.85
CA TRP A 92 -4.05 -11.31 -1.47
C TRP A 92 -2.98 -10.80 -0.50
N ARG A 93 -1.71 -11.20 -0.66
CA ARG A 93 -0.61 -10.73 0.20
C ARG A 93 -0.46 -9.22 0.11
N VAL A 94 -0.45 -8.69 -1.11
CA VAL A 94 -0.34 -7.23 -1.35
C VAL A 94 -1.54 -6.50 -0.76
N PHE A 95 -2.76 -7.00 -0.99
CA PHE A 95 -3.98 -6.44 -0.42
C PHE A 95 -3.97 -6.47 1.12
N GLN A 96 -3.52 -7.57 1.74
CA GLN A 96 -3.43 -7.68 3.19
C GLN A 96 -2.42 -6.71 3.80
N SER A 97 -1.28 -6.47 3.15
CA SER A 97 -0.30 -5.48 3.61
C SER A 97 -0.93 -4.09 3.63
N GLY A 98 -1.63 -3.69 2.56
CA GLY A 98 -2.36 -2.41 2.50
C GLY A 98 -3.47 -2.30 3.56
N MET A 99 -4.21 -3.40 3.82
CA MET A 99 -5.22 -3.42 4.88
C MET A 99 -4.63 -3.34 6.29
N ARG A 100 -3.46 -3.94 6.54
CA ARG A 100 -2.80 -3.87 7.86
C ARG A 100 -2.32 -2.45 8.17
N ALA A 101 -1.73 -1.78 7.18
CA ALA A 101 -1.37 -0.37 7.29
C ALA A 101 -2.60 0.51 7.60
N ASN A 102 -3.76 0.19 7.01
CA ASN A 102 -5.01 0.90 7.30
C ASN A 102 -5.64 0.52 8.65
N LYS A 103 -5.57 -0.74 9.10
CA LYS A 103 -6.17 -1.14 10.40
C LYS A 103 -5.49 -0.50 11.60
N GLN A 104 -4.19 -0.24 11.53
CA GLN A 104 -3.45 0.48 12.57
C GLN A 104 -4.00 1.91 12.78
N HIS A 105 -4.63 2.48 11.74
CA HIS A 105 -5.39 3.75 11.80
C HIS A 105 -6.52 3.74 12.79
N VAL A 106 -7.39 2.74 12.65
CA VAL A 106 -8.73 2.79 13.23
C VAL A 106 -8.70 2.47 14.72
N GLN A 107 -7.67 1.77 15.20
CA GLN A 107 -7.55 1.33 16.59
C GLN A 107 -6.90 2.36 17.53
N SER A 108 -6.43 3.50 17.01
CA SER A 108 -5.79 4.56 17.79
C SER A 108 -6.65 5.83 17.92
N ALA A 109 -7.94 5.74 17.56
CA ALA A 109 -8.92 6.82 17.58
C ALA A 109 -9.84 6.74 18.81
#